data_AF-H0XGM9-F1
#
_entry.id   AF-H0XGM9-F1
#
_cell.length_a   1.000
_cell.length_b   1.000
_cell.length_c   1.000
_cell.angle_alpha   90.00
_cell.angle_beta   90.00
_cell.angle_gamma   90.00
#
_symmetry.space_group_name_H-M   'P 1'
#
loop_
_entity.id
_entity.type
_entity.pdbx_description
1 polymer ?
#
loop_
_entity_poly.entity_id
_entity_poly.type
_entity_poly.pdbx_seq_one_letter_code
_entity_poly.pdbx_strand_id
1 'polypeptide(L)'
;MKITRQKHAKKHLGFFRNNFGVREPYQILLDGTFCQAALRGRIQLREQFPRYLMGETQLCTTRCVLKELETLGKDLYGAKLIAQKCQVRNCPHFKNPVSGSECLLSMVEDGNPHHYFVATQDQNLSVKVKKQPGVPLMFIIQNTMVLDKPSPKTISFVKAVESGQLVSGHEKQSITQLKEEQGLLKNPEQKRRKKRKKISGPNPLSCLKKKKKAQDTKSTPSEKKRKRKRIRNRCTSKLLSEKQNAE
;
A
#
# COMPACT_ATOMS: atom_id res chain seq x y z
N MET A 1 -14.06 9.65 6.17
CA MET A 1 -13.60 8.30 6.56
C MET A 1 -13.37 7.32 5.39
N LYS A 2 -13.98 7.45 4.20
CA LYS A 2 -13.66 6.59 3.03
C LYS A 2 -12.32 6.92 2.34
N ILE A 3 -11.94 8.20 2.31
CA ILE A 3 -10.73 8.71 1.64
C ILE A 3 -9.44 8.20 2.30
N THR A 4 -9.44 7.94 3.61
CA THR A 4 -8.24 7.47 4.34
C THR A 4 -7.85 6.05 3.96
N ARG A 5 -8.82 5.15 3.77
CA ARG A 5 -8.57 3.75 3.39
C ARG A 5 -7.95 3.63 2.00
N GLN A 6 -8.50 4.35 1.02
CA GLN A 6 -7.91 4.42 -0.33
C GLN A 6 -6.53 5.09 -0.32
N LYS A 7 -6.34 6.13 0.51
CA LYS A 7 -5.02 6.76 0.68
C LYS A 7 -3.97 5.78 1.23
N HIS A 8 -4.34 4.92 2.17
CA HIS A 8 -3.45 3.88 2.71
C HIS A 8 -3.15 2.82 1.65
N ALA A 9 -4.18 2.34 0.94
CA ALA A 9 -4.00 1.41 -0.17
C ALA A 9 -3.05 1.97 -1.23
N LYS A 10 -3.25 3.22 -1.66
CA LYS A 10 -2.38 3.91 -2.62
C LYS A 10 -0.93 4.01 -2.13
N LYS A 11 -0.71 4.27 -0.84
CA LYS A 11 0.63 4.30 -0.24
C LYS A 11 1.29 2.92 -0.28
N HIS A 12 0.57 1.87 0.12
CA HIS A 12 1.10 0.50 0.15
C HIS A 12 1.31 -0.05 -1.26
N LEU A 13 0.39 0.21 -2.17
CA LEU A 13 0.51 -0.15 -3.57
C LEU A 13 1.71 0.54 -4.23
N GLY A 14 1.91 1.84 -3.97
CA GLY A 14 3.10 2.57 -4.44
C GLY A 14 4.41 1.94 -3.96
N PHE A 15 4.45 1.45 -2.72
CA PHE A 15 5.61 0.72 -2.20
C PHE A 15 5.89 -0.58 -2.99
N PHE A 16 4.85 -1.38 -3.27
CA PHE A 16 5.02 -2.62 -4.04
C PHE A 16 5.35 -2.36 -5.52
N ARG A 17 4.77 -1.34 -6.13
CA ARG A 17 5.08 -0.92 -7.51
C ARG A 17 6.54 -0.52 -7.67
N ASN A 18 7.06 0.28 -6.73
CA ASN A 18 8.41 0.82 -6.83
C ASN A 18 9.49 -0.22 -6.54
N ASN A 19 9.25 -1.13 -5.60
CA ASN A 19 10.28 -2.05 -5.11
C ASN A 19 10.18 -3.47 -5.70
N PHE A 20 8.99 -3.93 -6.06
CA PHE A 20 8.73 -5.30 -6.50
C PHE A 20 8.14 -5.38 -7.91
N GLY A 21 8.06 -4.27 -8.64
CA GLY A 21 7.65 -4.27 -10.05
C GLY A 21 6.18 -4.62 -10.30
N VAL A 22 5.33 -4.57 -9.28
CA VAL A 22 3.89 -4.85 -9.42
C VAL A 22 3.25 -3.88 -10.42
N ARG A 23 2.48 -4.40 -11.38
CA ARG A 23 1.86 -3.61 -12.46
C ARG A 23 0.39 -3.98 -12.65
N GLU A 24 -0.31 -3.09 -13.34
CA GLU A 24 -1.68 -3.34 -13.80
C GLU A 24 -1.65 -4.22 -15.07
N PRO A 25 -2.63 -5.12 -15.26
CA PRO A 25 -3.74 -5.42 -14.35
C PRO A 25 -3.29 -6.20 -13.11
N TYR A 26 -3.73 -5.77 -11.92
CA TYR A 26 -3.34 -6.41 -10.67
C TYR A 26 -3.96 -7.81 -10.57
N GLN A 27 -3.12 -8.83 -10.55
CA GLN A 27 -3.55 -10.23 -10.49
C GLN A 27 -3.76 -10.65 -9.04
N ILE A 28 -5.00 -10.98 -8.68
CA ILE A 28 -5.39 -11.28 -7.29
C ILE A 28 -5.80 -12.74 -7.19
N LEU A 29 -4.99 -13.53 -6.50
CA LEU A 29 -5.30 -14.92 -6.16
C LEU A 29 -6.28 -14.97 -4.99
N LEU A 30 -7.47 -15.51 -5.24
CA LEU A 30 -8.53 -15.67 -4.26
C LEU A 30 -8.50 -17.06 -3.65
N ASP A 31 -8.55 -17.09 -2.32
CA ASP A 31 -8.76 -18.27 -1.51
C ASP A 31 -10.26 -18.53 -1.25
N GLY A 32 -10.63 -19.78 -0.97
CA GLY A 32 -12.01 -20.17 -0.64
C GLY A 32 -12.56 -19.45 0.58
N THR A 33 -11.72 -19.26 1.61
CA THR A 33 -12.09 -18.53 2.83
C THR A 33 -12.43 -17.06 2.55
N PHE A 34 -11.70 -16.42 1.62
CA PHE A 34 -11.94 -15.04 1.20
C PHE A 34 -13.24 -14.91 0.41
N CYS A 35 -13.50 -15.84 -0.51
CA CYS A 35 -14.76 -15.90 -1.25
C CYS A 35 -15.96 -16.06 -0.30
N GLN A 36 -15.84 -16.90 0.72
CA GLN A 36 -16.90 -17.07 1.71
C GLN A 36 -17.13 -15.81 2.55
N ALA A 37 -16.05 -15.14 2.98
CA ALA A 37 -16.16 -13.87 3.69
C ALA A 37 -16.77 -12.76 2.81
N ALA A 38 -16.43 -12.72 1.51
CA ALA A 38 -17.00 -11.79 0.57
C ALA A 38 -18.52 -12.02 0.40
N LEU A 39 -18.94 -13.28 0.34
CA LEU A 39 -20.36 -13.64 0.29
C LEU A 39 -21.11 -13.18 1.54
N ARG A 40 -20.57 -13.46 2.73
CA ARG A 40 -21.15 -13.01 4.02
C ARG A 40 -21.26 -11.49 4.11
N GLY A 41 -20.22 -10.78 3.66
CA GLY A 41 -20.18 -9.31 3.63
C GLY A 41 -20.95 -8.68 2.47
N ARG A 42 -21.59 -9.48 1.60
CA ARG A 42 -22.25 -9.04 0.36
C ARG A 42 -21.36 -8.14 -0.51
N ILE A 43 -20.07 -8.46 -0.58
CA ILE A 43 -19.06 -7.68 -1.30
C ILE A 43 -18.97 -8.17 -2.74
N GLN A 44 -19.34 -7.31 -3.69
CA GLN A 44 -19.16 -7.58 -5.12
C GLN A 44 -17.69 -7.38 -5.51
N LEU A 45 -16.92 -8.47 -5.53
CA LEU A 45 -15.47 -8.43 -5.75
C LEU A 45 -15.08 -7.71 -7.05
N ARG A 46 -15.73 -8.04 -8.18
CA ARG A 46 -15.42 -7.47 -9.50
C ARG A 46 -15.53 -5.95 -9.57
N GLU A 47 -16.45 -5.33 -8.83
CA GLU A 47 -16.59 -3.88 -8.79
C GLU A 47 -15.72 -3.23 -7.71
N GLN A 48 -15.59 -3.89 -6.57
CA GLN A 48 -14.95 -3.31 -5.39
C GLN A 48 -13.42 -3.31 -5.52
N PHE A 49 -12.82 -4.33 -6.15
CA PHE A 49 -11.37 -4.41 -6.32
C PHE A 49 -10.82 -3.24 -7.18
N PRO A 50 -11.34 -2.96 -8.39
CA PRO A 50 -10.89 -1.80 -9.18
C PRO A 50 -11.09 -0.47 -8.46
N ARG A 51 -12.24 -0.28 -7.79
CA ARG A 51 -12.53 0.93 -7.01
C ARG A 51 -11.60 1.11 -5.82
N TYR A 52 -11.12 0.02 -5.23
CA TYR A 52 -10.26 0.06 -4.06
C TYR A 52 -8.78 0.22 -4.41
N LEU A 53 -8.29 -0.54 -5.40
CA LEU A 53 -6.89 -0.50 -5.85
C LEU A 53 -6.61 0.65 -6.83
N MET A 54 -7.65 1.34 -7.31
CA MET A 54 -7.54 2.47 -8.24
C MET A 54 -6.83 2.10 -9.56
N GLY A 55 -7.08 0.91 -10.06
CA GLY A 55 -6.49 0.37 -11.29
C GLY A 55 -7.22 -0.88 -11.74
N GLU A 56 -6.84 -1.42 -12.89
CA GLU A 56 -7.44 -2.64 -13.41
C GLU A 56 -7.04 -3.87 -12.58
N THR A 57 -7.98 -4.79 -12.37
CA THR A 57 -7.77 -5.97 -11.52
C THR A 57 -8.26 -7.23 -12.20
N GLN A 58 -7.46 -8.28 -12.12
CA GLN A 58 -7.78 -9.60 -12.65
C GLN A 58 -7.92 -10.60 -11.50
N LEU A 59 -9.16 -11.01 -11.24
CA LEU A 59 -9.46 -11.99 -10.19
C LEU A 59 -9.12 -13.38 -10.68
N CYS A 60 -8.25 -14.05 -9.94
CA CYS A 60 -7.71 -15.35 -10.27
C CYS A 60 -7.98 -16.34 -9.13
N THR A 61 -8.08 -17.62 -9.46
CA THR A 61 -8.08 -18.73 -8.49
C THR A 61 -7.30 -19.90 -9.07
N THR A 62 -7.10 -20.98 -8.31
CA THR A 62 -6.39 -22.18 -8.78
C THR A 62 -7.32 -23.38 -8.81
N ARG A 63 -6.94 -24.39 -9.59
CA ARG A 63 -7.69 -25.66 -9.65
C ARG A 63 -7.74 -26.37 -8.29
N CYS A 64 -6.70 -26.23 -7.47
CA CYS A 64 -6.66 -26.83 -6.13
C CYS A 64 -7.70 -26.18 -5.20
N VAL A 65 -7.82 -24.84 -5.20
CA VAL A 65 -8.84 -24.14 -4.41
C VAL A 65 -10.25 -24.53 -4.84
N LEU A 66 -10.49 -24.69 -6.15
CA LEU A 66 -11.79 -25.17 -6.65
C LEU A 66 -12.11 -26.59 -6.18
N LYS A 67 -11.14 -27.51 -6.24
CA LYS A 67 -11.30 -28.89 -5.74
C LYS A 67 -11.52 -28.93 -4.24
N GLU A 68 -10.80 -28.13 -3.47
CA GLU A 68 -10.98 -28.02 -2.02
C GLU A 68 -12.40 -27.55 -1.66
N LEU A 69 -12.89 -26.51 -2.35
CA LEU A 69 -14.27 -26.02 -2.19
C LEU A 69 -15.32 -27.05 -2.61
N GLU A 70 -14.99 -27.94 -3.55
CA GLU A 70 -15.84 -29.07 -3.93
C GLU A 70 -15.92 -30.13 -2.84
N THR A 71 -14.77 -30.49 -2.24
CA THR A 71 -14.70 -31.45 -1.15
C THR A 71 -15.43 -30.97 0.10
N LEU A 72 -15.37 -29.66 0.39
CA LEU A 72 -16.07 -29.06 1.55
C LEU A 72 -17.60 -28.97 1.36
N GLY A 73 -18.10 -29.22 0.15
CA GLY A 73 -19.53 -29.50 -0.08
C GLY A 73 -20.46 -28.28 0.00
N LYS A 74 -21.68 -28.52 0.50
CA LYS A 74 -22.84 -27.61 0.37
C LYS A 74 -22.65 -26.29 1.12
N ASP A 75 -21.93 -26.30 2.25
CA ASP A 75 -21.76 -25.13 3.12
C ASP A 75 -20.96 -23.99 2.45
N LEU A 76 -20.08 -24.35 1.51
CA LEU A 76 -19.23 -23.42 0.76
C LEU A 76 -19.61 -23.32 -0.73
N TYR A 77 -20.80 -23.80 -1.10
CA TYR A 77 -21.27 -23.75 -2.50
C TYR A 77 -21.29 -22.33 -3.07
N GLY A 78 -21.71 -21.34 -2.26
CA GLY A 78 -21.69 -19.94 -2.68
C GLY A 78 -20.27 -19.41 -2.93
N ALA A 79 -19.30 -19.79 -2.11
CA ALA A 79 -17.89 -19.45 -2.31
C ALA A 79 -17.33 -20.12 -3.57
N LYS A 80 -17.70 -21.39 -3.82
CA LYS A 80 -17.35 -22.12 -5.06
C LYS A 80 -17.86 -21.37 -6.29
N LEU A 81 -19.10 -20.91 -6.30
CA LEU A 81 -19.69 -20.20 -7.45
C LEU A 81 -18.97 -18.86 -7.72
N ILE A 82 -18.51 -18.17 -6.68
CA ILE A 82 -17.69 -16.95 -6.83
C ILE A 82 -16.32 -17.30 -7.43
N ALA A 83 -15.67 -18.35 -6.90
CA ALA A 83 -14.36 -18.79 -7.37
C ALA A 83 -14.41 -19.27 -8.84
N GLN A 84 -15.46 -19.99 -9.25
CA GLN A 84 -15.66 -20.43 -10.64
C GLN A 84 -15.81 -19.27 -11.63
N LYS A 85 -16.34 -18.13 -11.19
CA LYS A 85 -16.42 -16.91 -12.01
C LYS A 85 -15.06 -16.24 -12.17
N CYS A 86 -14.03 -16.61 -11.40
CA CYS A 86 -12.70 -16.03 -11.49
C CYS A 86 -11.86 -16.77 -12.54
N GLN A 87 -10.79 -16.13 -13.03
CA GLN A 87 -9.90 -16.78 -13.98
C GLN A 87 -9.12 -17.89 -13.29
N VAL A 88 -9.14 -19.09 -13.85
CA VAL A 88 -8.39 -20.22 -13.29
C VAL A 88 -6.95 -20.16 -13.79
N ARG A 89 -5.99 -20.09 -12.86
CA ARG A 89 -4.56 -20.17 -13.13
C ARG A 89 -4.08 -21.62 -13.00
N ASN A 90 -3.15 -21.98 -13.88
CA ASN A 90 -2.52 -23.29 -13.84
C ASN A 90 -1.51 -23.31 -12.69
N CYS A 91 -1.69 -24.28 -11.80
CA CYS A 91 -0.77 -24.57 -10.70
C CYS A 91 -0.01 -25.87 -11.01
N PRO A 92 1.18 -26.10 -10.41
CA PRO A 92 1.99 -27.31 -10.65
C PRO A 92 1.29 -28.61 -10.18
N HIS A 93 0.29 -28.49 -9.31
CA HIS A 93 -0.43 -29.59 -8.64
C HIS A 93 -1.54 -30.23 -9.49
N PHE A 94 -1.34 -30.41 -10.79
CA PHE A 94 -2.41 -30.94 -11.65
C PHE A 94 -2.73 -32.40 -11.35
N LYS A 95 -1.69 -33.22 -11.16
CA LYS A 95 -1.81 -34.67 -10.89
C LYS A 95 -2.26 -34.95 -9.45
N ASN A 96 -1.57 -34.34 -8.49
CA ASN A 96 -1.83 -34.53 -7.06
C ASN A 96 -2.37 -33.21 -6.49
N PRO A 97 -3.69 -33.05 -6.34
CA PRO A 97 -4.26 -31.84 -5.77
C PRO A 97 -3.84 -31.73 -4.30
N VAL A 98 -3.33 -30.56 -3.92
CA VAL A 98 -2.97 -30.20 -2.55
C VAL A 98 -4.01 -29.24 -1.97
N SER A 99 -3.88 -28.86 -0.70
CA SER A 99 -4.75 -27.85 -0.09
C SER A 99 -4.65 -26.51 -0.84
N GLY A 100 -5.71 -25.71 -0.86
CA GLY A 100 -5.69 -24.40 -1.49
C GLY A 100 -4.61 -23.50 -0.90
N SER A 101 -4.41 -23.58 0.42
CA SER A 101 -3.37 -22.83 1.12
C SER A 101 -1.94 -23.14 0.64
N GLU A 102 -1.60 -24.43 0.49
CA GLU A 102 -0.30 -24.87 -0.02
C GLU A 102 -0.13 -24.52 -1.50
N CYS A 103 -1.20 -24.66 -2.29
CA CYS A 103 -1.18 -24.28 -3.68
C CYS A 103 -0.96 -22.78 -3.89
N LEU A 104 -1.54 -21.92 -3.04
CA LEU A 104 -1.34 -20.47 -3.14
C LEU A 104 0.07 -20.07 -2.73
N LEU A 105 0.67 -20.75 -1.76
CA LEU A 105 2.06 -20.55 -1.39
C LEU A 105 3.00 -20.92 -2.52
N SER A 106 2.80 -22.08 -3.16
CA SER A 106 3.64 -22.52 -4.28
C SER A 106 3.59 -21.57 -5.47
N MET A 107 2.46 -20.87 -5.68
CA MET A 107 2.33 -19.89 -6.78
C MET A 107 3.12 -18.60 -6.54
N VAL A 108 3.51 -18.35 -5.30
CA VAL A 108 4.16 -17.12 -4.84
C VAL A 108 5.58 -17.38 -4.32
N GLU A 109 6.00 -18.64 -4.34
CA GLU A 109 7.39 -19.04 -4.16
C GLU A 109 8.34 -18.35 -5.15
N ASP A 110 9.64 -18.42 -4.86
CA ASP A 110 10.70 -17.81 -5.66
C ASP A 110 10.56 -16.29 -5.87
N GLY A 111 10.04 -15.59 -4.85
CA GLY A 111 9.97 -14.13 -4.86
C GLY A 111 8.82 -13.57 -5.72
N ASN A 112 7.73 -14.32 -5.89
CA ASN A 112 6.52 -13.88 -6.57
C ASN A 112 6.76 -13.44 -8.03
N PRO A 113 7.17 -14.37 -8.93
CA PRO A 113 7.58 -14.05 -10.29
C PRO A 113 6.46 -13.41 -11.14
N HIS A 114 5.20 -13.72 -10.83
CA HIS A 114 4.04 -13.21 -11.55
C HIS A 114 3.37 -12.02 -10.86
N HIS A 115 3.95 -11.50 -9.77
CA HIS A 115 3.46 -10.34 -9.03
C HIS A 115 2.01 -10.48 -8.54
N TYR A 116 1.65 -11.66 -8.06
CA TYR A 116 0.33 -11.92 -7.50
C TYR A 116 0.10 -11.18 -6.19
N PHE A 117 -1.15 -10.78 -5.97
CA PHE A 117 -1.71 -10.43 -4.68
C PHE A 117 -2.38 -11.66 -4.12
N VAL A 118 -2.23 -11.92 -2.82
CA VAL A 118 -2.93 -13.03 -2.16
C VAL A 118 -4.09 -12.47 -1.34
N ALA A 119 -5.30 -12.94 -1.60
CA ALA A 119 -6.50 -12.57 -0.86
C ALA A 119 -7.02 -13.78 -0.07
N THR A 120 -6.84 -13.76 1.25
CA THR A 120 -7.21 -14.86 2.15
C THR A 120 -7.76 -14.34 3.47
N GLN A 121 -8.55 -15.16 4.15
CA GLN A 121 -8.98 -14.96 5.53
C GLN A 121 -8.37 -16.00 6.49
N ASP A 122 -7.60 -16.95 5.97
CA ASP A 122 -6.86 -17.90 6.79
C ASP A 122 -5.63 -17.22 7.41
N GLN A 123 -5.52 -17.33 8.74
CA GLN A 123 -4.41 -16.79 9.50
C GLN A 123 -3.11 -17.56 9.23
N ASN A 124 -3.20 -18.88 9.03
CA ASN A 124 -2.02 -19.72 8.79
C ASN A 124 -1.38 -19.36 7.45
N LEU A 125 -2.18 -19.30 6.39
CA LEU A 125 -1.73 -18.81 5.08
C LEU A 125 -1.20 -17.38 5.15
N SER A 126 -1.91 -16.48 5.84
CA SER A 126 -1.48 -15.08 5.99
C SER A 126 -0.10 -14.95 6.64
N VAL A 127 0.18 -15.73 7.69
CA VAL A 127 1.49 -15.71 8.37
C VAL A 127 2.57 -16.25 7.44
N LYS A 128 2.31 -17.33 6.69
CA LYS A 128 3.26 -17.90 5.73
C LYS A 128 3.56 -16.91 4.59
N VAL A 129 2.55 -16.27 4.01
CA VAL A 129 2.73 -15.23 2.97
C VAL A 129 3.53 -14.05 3.50
N LYS A 130 3.26 -13.58 4.72
CA LYS A 130 4.04 -12.48 5.34
C LYS A 130 5.51 -12.81 5.54
N LYS A 131 5.88 -14.10 5.61
CA LYS A 131 7.27 -14.55 5.70
C LYS A 131 8.02 -14.37 4.38
N GLN A 132 7.33 -14.33 3.24
CA GLN A 132 7.92 -14.07 1.93
C GLN A 132 7.94 -12.54 1.68
N PRO A 133 9.06 -11.97 1.24
CA PRO A 133 9.11 -10.55 0.87
C PRO A 133 8.41 -10.33 -0.47
N GLY A 134 7.75 -9.17 -0.63
CA GLY A 134 7.26 -8.72 -1.93
C GLY A 134 5.86 -9.20 -2.33
N VAL A 135 5.16 -9.87 -1.42
CA VAL A 135 3.79 -10.35 -1.66
C VAL A 135 2.78 -9.41 -0.98
N PRO A 136 1.92 -8.73 -1.73
CA PRO A 136 0.82 -7.97 -1.16
C PRO A 136 -0.29 -8.91 -0.66
N LEU A 137 -0.70 -8.74 0.60
CA LEU A 137 -1.75 -9.53 1.23
C LEU A 137 -3.04 -8.69 1.36
N MET A 138 -4.18 -9.30 1.05
CA MET A 138 -5.50 -8.69 1.18
C MET A 138 -6.42 -9.56 2.04
N PHE A 139 -7.25 -8.92 2.84
CA PHE A 139 -8.19 -9.59 3.74
C PHE A 139 -9.47 -8.76 3.86
N ILE A 140 -10.54 -9.32 4.43
CA ILE A 140 -11.80 -8.59 4.66
C ILE A 140 -11.97 -8.35 6.16
N ILE A 141 -12.11 -7.08 6.54
CA ILE A 141 -12.49 -6.70 7.89
C ILE A 141 -13.94 -6.19 7.83
N GLN A 142 -14.82 -6.83 8.60
CA GLN A 142 -16.26 -6.58 8.57
C GLN A 142 -16.80 -6.72 7.13
N ASN A 143 -17.18 -5.62 6.48
CA ASN A 143 -17.70 -5.60 5.11
C ASN A 143 -16.77 -4.85 4.14
N THR A 144 -15.48 -4.71 4.47
CA THR A 144 -14.51 -3.96 3.65
C THR A 144 -13.23 -4.75 3.41
N MET A 145 -12.78 -4.78 2.16
CA MET A 145 -11.48 -5.36 1.79
C MET A 145 -10.33 -4.43 2.20
N VAL A 146 -9.23 -4.95 2.71
CA VAL A 146 -8.10 -4.13 3.16
C VAL A 146 -6.83 -4.73 2.57
N LEU A 147 -6.02 -3.86 1.96
CA LEU A 147 -4.64 -4.18 1.57
C LEU A 147 -3.76 -3.99 2.81
N ASP A 148 -3.07 -5.05 3.21
CA ASP A 148 -2.19 -5.00 4.38
C ASP A 148 -1.01 -4.07 4.14
N LYS A 149 -0.46 -3.56 5.23
CA LYS A 149 0.82 -2.86 5.19
C LYS A 149 1.93 -3.85 4.78
N PRO A 150 2.99 -3.40 4.09
CA PRO A 150 4.14 -4.24 3.78
C PRO A 150 4.67 -4.94 5.04
N SER A 151 4.95 -6.24 4.94
CA SER A 151 5.43 -7.01 6.08
C SER A 151 6.79 -6.48 6.57
N PRO A 152 7.14 -6.63 7.86
CA PRO A 152 8.45 -6.22 8.37
C PRO A 152 9.60 -6.83 7.56
N LYS A 153 9.45 -8.08 7.12
CA LYS A 153 10.41 -8.77 6.25
C LYS A 153 10.53 -8.15 4.87
N THR A 154 9.41 -7.74 4.28
CA THR A 154 9.41 -7.02 3.00
C THR A 154 10.16 -5.69 3.14
N ILE A 155 9.93 -4.96 4.23
CA ILE A 155 10.61 -3.69 4.50
C ILE A 155 12.10 -3.90 4.74
N SER A 156 12.50 -4.93 5.51
CA SER A 156 13.91 -5.22 5.74
C SER A 156 14.62 -5.67 4.46
N PHE A 157 13.95 -6.45 3.61
CA PHE A 157 14.47 -6.85 2.31
C PHE A 157 14.75 -5.62 1.44
N VAL A 158 13.77 -4.72 1.28
CA VAL A 158 13.97 -3.49 0.51
C VAL A 158 15.11 -2.64 1.08
N LYS A 159 15.19 -2.48 2.40
CA LYS A 159 16.30 -1.75 3.04
C LYS A 159 17.66 -2.40 2.77
N ALA A 160 17.73 -3.74 2.74
CA ALA A 160 18.95 -4.48 2.41
C ALA A 160 19.34 -4.38 0.93
N VAL A 161 18.34 -4.29 0.03
CA VAL A 161 18.57 -3.99 -1.40
C VAL A 161 19.10 -2.56 -1.53
N GLU A 162 18.43 -1.58 -0.90
CA GLU A 162 18.80 -0.16 -0.95
C GLU A 162 20.20 0.11 -0.37
N SER A 163 20.60 -0.61 0.68
CA SER A 163 21.93 -0.50 1.28
C SER A 163 23.03 -1.23 0.49
N GLY A 164 22.68 -1.93 -0.59
CA GLY A 164 23.61 -2.74 -1.37
C GLY A 164 24.15 -3.96 -0.61
N GLN A 165 23.50 -4.37 0.48
CA GLN A 165 23.89 -5.56 1.25
C GLN A 165 23.66 -6.86 0.47
N LEU A 166 22.68 -6.87 -0.44
CA LEU A 166 22.34 -8.03 -1.26
C LEU A 166 23.16 -8.13 -2.56
N VAL A 167 24.04 -7.17 -2.83
CA VAL A 167 24.92 -7.17 -4.00
C VAL A 167 26.21 -7.90 -3.64
N SER A 168 26.59 -8.89 -4.45
CA SER A 168 27.85 -9.64 -4.27
C SER A 168 29.07 -8.73 -4.37
N GLY A 169 30.21 -9.18 -3.83
CA GLY A 169 31.46 -8.41 -3.91
C GLY A 169 31.88 -8.10 -5.35
N HIS A 170 31.69 -9.06 -6.26
CA HIS A 170 31.97 -8.90 -7.68
C HIS A 170 31.05 -7.87 -8.33
N GLU A 171 29.74 -7.96 -8.11
CA GLU A 171 28.79 -6.99 -8.66
C GLU A 171 29.04 -5.57 -8.13
N LYS A 172 29.50 -5.43 -6.87
CA LYS A 172 29.93 -4.13 -6.32
C LYS A 172 31.11 -3.56 -7.09
N GLN A 173 32.10 -4.39 -7.43
CA GLN A 173 33.27 -3.96 -8.21
C GLN A 173 32.86 -3.55 -9.63
N SER A 174 32.02 -4.34 -10.30
CA SER A 174 31.48 -4.00 -11.63
C SER A 174 30.66 -2.70 -11.60
N ILE A 175 29.81 -2.51 -10.59
CA ILE A 175 29.05 -1.25 -10.42
C ILE A 175 29.99 -0.06 -10.22
N THR A 176 31.13 -0.25 -9.54
CA THR A 176 32.10 0.81 -9.29
C THR A 176 32.84 1.19 -10.58
N GLN A 177 33.31 0.19 -11.35
CA GLN A 177 33.92 0.38 -12.66
C GLN A 177 32.97 1.10 -13.64
N LEU A 178 31.72 0.66 -13.73
CA LEU A 178 30.72 1.30 -14.59
C LEU A 178 30.41 2.75 -14.17
N LYS A 179 30.44 3.06 -12.86
CA LYS A 179 30.27 4.44 -12.37
C LYS A 179 31.47 5.32 -12.70
N GLU A 180 32.67 4.75 -12.75
CA GLU A 180 33.90 5.43 -13.17
C GLU A 180 33.85 5.75 -14.67
N GLU A 181 33.54 4.76 -15.51
CA GLU A 181 33.42 4.92 -16.96
C GLU A 181 32.36 5.97 -17.36
N GLN A 182 31.24 6.00 -16.64
CA GLN A 182 30.18 6.97 -16.88
C GLN A 182 30.43 8.35 -16.23
N GLY A 183 31.56 8.55 -15.53
CA GLY A 183 31.90 9.82 -14.88
C GLY A 183 30.94 10.24 -13.77
N LEU A 184 30.23 9.28 -13.16
CA LEU A 184 29.22 9.51 -12.11
C LEU A 184 29.84 9.64 -10.71
N LEU A 185 31.12 9.30 -10.55
CA LEU A 185 31.86 9.59 -9.32
C LEU A 185 32.04 11.10 -9.18
N LYS A 186 31.30 11.69 -8.24
CA LYS A 186 31.52 13.06 -7.83
C LYS A 186 32.85 13.12 -7.11
N ASN A 187 33.85 13.77 -7.72
CA ASN A 187 35.04 14.20 -7.02
C ASN A 187 34.62 14.98 -5.76
N PRO A 188 35.06 14.57 -4.55
CA PRO A 188 34.67 15.21 -3.30
C PRO A 188 35.10 16.69 -3.21
N GLU A 189 35.97 17.15 -4.12
CA GLU A 189 36.41 18.53 -4.24
C GLU A 189 35.36 19.47 -4.87
N GLN A 190 34.37 18.96 -5.60
CA GLN A 190 33.25 19.78 -6.09
C GLN A 190 32.14 19.86 -5.04
N LYS A 191 32.46 20.34 -3.83
CA LYS A 191 31.45 20.88 -2.92
C LYS A 191 30.72 21.99 -3.67
N ARG A 192 29.46 21.72 -4.02
CA ARG A 192 28.50 22.68 -4.58
C ARG A 192 28.74 24.05 -3.95
N ARG A 193 29.23 25.02 -4.73
CA ARG A 193 29.33 26.42 -4.31
C ARG A 193 28.03 26.78 -3.62
N LYS A 194 28.08 27.09 -2.32
CA LYS A 194 26.91 27.50 -1.54
C LYS A 194 26.25 28.63 -2.34
N LYS A 195 25.06 28.38 -2.92
CA LYS A 195 24.30 29.43 -3.58
C LYS A 195 24.14 30.55 -2.55
N ARG A 196 24.66 31.74 -2.86
CA ARG A 196 24.50 32.94 -2.02
C ARG A 196 23.04 33.01 -1.59
N LYS A 197 22.81 33.25 -0.28
CA LYS A 197 21.47 33.43 0.27
C LYS A 197 20.75 34.47 -0.59
N LYS A 198 19.71 34.07 -1.32
CA LYS A 198 18.77 35.03 -1.91
C LYS A 198 18.19 35.81 -0.74
N ILE A 199 18.33 37.13 -0.76
CA ILE A 199 17.63 38.02 0.17
C ILE A 199 16.15 37.76 -0.08
N SER A 200 15.48 37.18 0.92
CA SER A 200 14.05 36.90 0.86
C SER A 200 13.32 38.23 1.00
N GLY A 201 13.04 38.89 -0.13
CA GLY A 201 12.05 39.96 -0.16
C GLY A 201 10.68 39.43 0.28
N PRO A 202 9.83 40.25 0.92
CA PRO A 202 8.45 39.87 1.20
C PRO A 202 7.76 39.41 -0.09
N ASN A 203 6.91 38.38 0.01
CA ASN A 203 6.11 37.90 -1.12
C ASN A 203 5.36 39.10 -1.76
N PRO A 204 5.48 39.36 -3.08
CA PRO A 204 4.91 40.54 -3.72
C PRO A 204 3.38 40.69 -3.56
N LEU A 205 2.67 39.63 -3.17
CA LEU A 205 1.24 39.65 -2.86
C LEU A 205 0.90 40.11 -1.42
N SER A 206 1.90 40.23 -0.52
CA SER A 206 1.69 40.66 0.87
C SER A 206 1.68 42.18 1.09
N CYS A 207 1.94 42.97 0.04
CA CYS A 207 2.01 44.43 0.10
C CYS A 207 0.77 45.14 -0.44
N LEU A 208 -0.33 44.43 -0.68
CA LEU A 208 -1.60 45.08 -1.03
C LEU A 208 -2.22 45.68 0.24
N LYS A 209 -2.12 47.00 0.37
CA LYS A 209 -2.84 47.78 1.38
C LYS A 209 -4.33 47.45 1.31
N LYS A 210 -4.94 47.19 2.46
CA LYS A 210 -6.39 47.00 2.59
C LYS A 210 -7.08 48.22 2.00
N LYS A 211 -7.80 48.06 0.88
CA LYS A 211 -8.61 49.14 0.29
C LYS A 211 -9.56 49.65 1.38
N LYS A 212 -9.49 50.96 1.70
CA LYS A 212 -10.52 51.62 2.49
C LYS A 212 -11.81 51.53 1.69
N LYS A 213 -12.86 50.96 2.29
CA LYS A 213 -14.21 51.07 1.71
C LYS A 213 -14.57 52.55 1.69
N ALA A 214 -14.91 53.07 0.51
CA ALA A 214 -15.65 54.32 0.42
C ALA A 214 -16.96 54.15 1.20
N GLN A 215 -17.22 55.08 2.12
CA GLN A 215 -18.55 55.25 2.69
C GLN A 215 -19.42 55.83 1.60
N ASP A 216 -20.49 55.13 1.24
CA ASP A 216 -21.63 55.75 0.59
C ASP A 216 -22.93 55.23 1.23
N THR A 217 -23.89 56.13 1.19
CA THR A 217 -25.01 56.32 2.12
C THR A 217 -26.14 55.29 2.04
N LYS A 218 -26.68 54.93 3.22
CA LYS A 218 -28.02 54.38 3.60
C LYS A 218 -28.83 53.51 2.62
N SER A 219 -29.15 52.27 3.05
CA SER A 219 -30.53 51.72 3.12
C SER A 219 -30.61 50.39 3.91
N THR A 220 -31.56 50.37 4.86
CA THR A 220 -32.33 49.33 5.60
C THR A 220 -31.79 47.91 5.96
N PRO A 221 -32.28 47.32 7.09
CA PRO A 221 -31.62 46.19 7.76
C PRO A 221 -32.27 44.83 7.42
N SER A 222 -31.46 43.82 7.10
CA SER A 222 -31.87 42.41 7.25
C SER A 222 -30.70 41.47 7.54
N GLU A 223 -30.89 40.72 8.62
CA GLU A 223 -30.36 39.40 9.00
C GLU A 223 -28.86 39.02 8.89
N LYS A 224 -28.27 38.86 10.10
CA LYS A 224 -27.49 37.70 10.59
C LYS A 224 -26.50 37.01 9.63
N LYS A 225 -25.20 37.03 10.01
CA LYS A 225 -24.46 35.78 10.37
C LYS A 225 -23.08 36.04 11.00
N ARG A 226 -22.90 35.43 12.18
CA ARG A 226 -21.72 35.38 13.04
C ARG A 226 -20.47 34.85 12.30
N LYS A 227 -19.34 35.57 12.36
CA LYS A 227 -18.01 35.02 11.99
C LYS A 227 -17.46 34.20 13.16
N ARG A 228 -17.35 32.88 12.97
CA ARG A 228 -16.64 31.96 13.88
C ARG A 228 -15.14 32.32 13.93
N LYS A 229 -14.61 32.60 15.12
CA LYS A 229 -13.16 32.67 15.40
C LYS A 229 -12.57 31.25 15.33
N ARG A 230 -11.58 31.02 14.46
CA ARG A 230 -10.74 29.81 14.50
C ARG A 230 -9.70 29.99 15.61
N ILE A 231 -9.87 29.25 16.70
CA ILE A 231 -8.86 29.07 17.74
C ILE A 231 -7.72 28.23 17.16
N ARG A 232 -6.48 28.74 17.27
CA ARG A 232 -5.27 28.04 16.82
C ARG A 232 -4.58 27.48 18.06
N ASN A 233 -4.90 26.24 18.43
CA ASN A 233 -4.21 25.54 19.51
C ASN A 233 -2.76 25.27 19.08
N ARG A 234 -1.83 26.02 19.67
CA ARG A 234 -0.39 25.75 19.60
C ARG A 234 -0.02 25.01 20.88
N CYS A 235 -0.02 23.68 20.83
CA CYS A 235 0.42 22.86 21.95
C CYS A 235 1.96 22.96 22.03
N THR A 236 2.45 23.68 23.03
CA THR A 236 3.85 23.68 23.45
C THR A 236 4.10 22.43 24.29
N SER A 237 4.86 21.48 23.78
CA SER A 237 5.42 20.39 24.60
C SER A 237 6.70 20.90 25.28
N LYS A 238 6.60 21.21 26.58
CA LYS A 238 7.75 21.36 27.47
C LYS A 238 7.43 20.70 28.80
N LEU A 239 8.38 19.86 29.23
CA LEU A 239 8.64 19.35 30.60
C LEU A 239 7.69 18.20 31.01
N LEU A 240 8.15 17.09 31.59
CA LEU A 240 9.20 16.92 32.59
C LEU A 240 9.89 15.55 32.47
N SER A 241 11.21 15.55 32.57
CA SER A 241 12.03 14.43 33.03
C SER A 241 12.54 14.77 34.43
N GLU A 242 12.70 13.73 35.27
CA GLU A 242 13.39 13.72 36.57
C GLU A 242 12.57 14.28 37.76
N LYS A 243 12.56 13.72 38.98
CA LYS A 243 13.23 12.58 39.64
C LYS A 243 12.59 12.41 41.03
N GLN A 244 12.65 11.18 41.56
CA GLN A 244 12.93 10.81 42.97
C GLN A 244 11.86 10.95 44.09
N ASN A 245 11.65 9.78 44.73
CA ASN A 245 11.59 9.50 46.18
C ASN A 245 10.50 10.15 47.04
N ALA A 246 9.63 9.31 47.63
CA ALA A 246 9.65 8.96 49.06
C ALA A 246 8.32 8.29 49.46
N GLU A 247 8.44 7.26 50.31
CA GLU A 247 7.41 6.50 51.05
C GLU A 247 6.52 5.51 50.27
#